data_AF-A0AAV9CKQ4-F1
#
_entry.id   AF-A0AAV9CKQ4-F1
#
_cell.length_a   1.000
_cell.length_b   1.000
_cell.length_c   1.000
_cell.angle_alpha   90.00
_cell.angle_beta   90.00
_cell.angle_gamma   90.00
#
_symmetry.space_group_name_H-M   'P 1'
#
loop_
_entity.id
_entity.type
_entity.pdbx_description
1 polymer ?
#
loop_
_entity_poly.entity_id
_entity_poly.type
_entity_poly.pdbx_seq_one_letter_code
_entity_poly.pdbx_strand_id
1 'polypeptide(L)'
;MGQVGLDRGVARRRWTTVHRRRRGCRTTGDGNGGWIRRDLVHATEMTGRVFNVVDFGAVGDGKTGSTKAIMSAWTEACNSTEGRPRLLIPQGTFFVGPVTFKGPCKGPMVVQLQGVLKASPNLADYDSDNWVVFQYIDGLVITGGGTFDGQGASAWPHNQCPKSQKCKLLPTVSVFYSNI
;
A
#
# COMPACT_ATOMS: atom_id res chain seq x y z
N MET A 1 13.89 -24.38 -3.95
CA MET A 1 12.42 -24.45 -4.09
C MET A 1 11.86 -24.99 -2.79
N GLY A 2 11.25 -24.15 -1.96
CA GLY A 2 10.65 -24.57 -0.69
C GLY A 2 9.20 -24.15 -0.68
N GLN A 3 8.28 -25.12 -0.75
CA GLN A 3 6.87 -24.90 -0.43
C GLN A 3 6.74 -24.83 1.09
N VAL A 4 6.10 -23.77 1.58
CA VAL A 4 5.58 -23.74 2.95
C VAL A 4 4.07 -23.74 2.81
N GLY A 5 3.43 -24.81 3.31
CA GLY A 5 1.99 -25.02 3.23
C GLY A 5 1.21 -23.93 3.97
N LEU A 6 0.10 -23.49 3.36
CA LEU A 6 -0.89 -22.66 4.02
C LEU A 6 -1.78 -23.56 4.88
N ASP A 7 -1.45 -23.55 6.17
CA ASP A 7 -2.23 -24.18 7.24
C ASP A 7 -3.63 -23.54 7.35
N ARG A 8 -4.61 -24.39 7.66
CA ARG A 8 -6.02 -24.06 7.81
C ARG A 8 -6.19 -23.29 9.12
N GLY A 9 -6.62 -22.02 9.05
CA GLY A 9 -7.11 -21.30 10.23
C GLY A 9 -6.75 -19.83 10.23
N VAL A 10 -7.70 -18.98 9.80
CA VAL A 10 -7.62 -17.54 10.02
C VAL A 10 -7.95 -17.26 11.47
N ALA A 11 -6.95 -17.39 12.35
CA ALA A 11 -6.95 -16.74 13.65
C ALA A 11 -6.53 -15.28 13.45
N ARG A 12 -7.42 -14.36 13.84
CA ARG A 12 -7.19 -12.91 13.88
C ARG A 12 -5.84 -12.63 14.55
N ARG A 13 -4.86 -12.14 13.80
CA ARG A 13 -3.62 -11.63 14.42
C ARG A 13 -3.79 -10.16 14.74
N ARG A 14 -4.10 -9.92 16.02
CA ARG A 14 -3.94 -8.63 16.68
C ARG A 14 -2.44 -8.32 16.76
N TRP A 15 -2.00 -7.26 16.10
CA TRP A 15 -0.65 -6.73 16.30
C TRP A 15 -0.59 -6.09 17.69
N THR A 16 -0.15 -6.84 18.70
CA THR A 16 0.24 -6.26 19.98
C THR A 16 1.71 -5.87 19.91
N THR A 17 1.99 -4.56 19.94
CA THR A 17 3.33 -4.02 20.10
C THR A 17 3.93 -4.47 21.43
N VAL A 18 4.94 -5.33 21.39
CA VAL A 18 5.79 -5.59 22.55
C VAL A 18 6.76 -4.42 22.69
N HIS A 19 6.44 -3.45 23.54
CA HIS A 19 7.41 -2.44 23.96
C HIS A 19 8.42 -3.08 24.92
N ARG A 20 9.53 -3.58 24.37
CA ARG A 20 10.69 -3.97 25.17
C ARG A 20 11.39 -2.70 25.64
N ARG A 21 11.20 -2.33 26.91
CA ARG A 21 12.01 -1.30 27.61
C ARG A 21 13.49 -1.64 27.44
N ARG A 22 14.22 -0.86 26.64
CA ARG A 22 15.70 -0.85 26.69
C ARG A 22 16.14 0.19 27.69
N ARG A 23 16.94 -0.28 28.65
CA ARG A 23 17.59 0.48 29.71
C ARG A 23 18.52 1.52 29.09
N GLY A 24 18.58 2.70 29.70
CA GLY A 24 19.35 3.85 29.23
C GLY A 24 20.83 3.52 29.00
N CYS A 25 21.37 4.04 27.91
CA CYS A 25 22.81 4.10 27.69
C CYS A 25 23.34 5.31 28.45
N ARG A 26 24.24 5.06 29.40
CA ARG A 26 24.90 6.06 30.25
C ARG A 26 25.90 6.84 29.38
N THR A 27 25.71 8.15 29.23
CA THR A 27 26.69 9.01 28.57
C THR A 27 27.81 9.35 29.56
N THR A 28 28.99 8.77 29.40
CA THR A 28 30.24 9.35 29.87
C THR A 28 30.72 10.32 28.78
N GLY A 29 30.71 11.62 29.08
CA GLY A 29 31.30 12.62 28.22
C GLY A 29 32.79 12.72 28.50
N ASP A 30 33.58 12.86 27.43
CA ASP A 30 34.91 13.47 27.44
C ASP A 30 35.18 14.10 26.07
N GLY A 31 35.56 15.39 26.09
CA GLY A 31 36.52 15.99 25.15
C GLY A 31 36.05 16.44 23.76
N ASN A 32 35.94 17.76 23.58
CA ASN A 32 36.20 18.53 22.36
C ASN A 32 35.66 18.01 21.00
N GLY A 33 34.54 18.58 20.55
CA GLY A 33 34.10 18.54 19.16
C GLY A 33 32.68 19.09 19.01
N GLY A 34 32.49 20.08 18.15
CA GLY A 34 31.25 20.84 18.00
C GLY A 34 29.99 19.97 17.87
N TRP A 35 28.95 20.35 18.62
CA TRP A 35 27.64 19.71 18.60
C TRP A 35 26.89 20.06 17.32
N ILE A 36 27.15 19.34 16.22
CA ILE A 36 26.18 19.28 15.13
C ILE A 36 25.04 18.39 15.64
N ARG A 37 23.88 18.98 15.90
CA ARG A 37 22.69 18.25 16.36
C ARG A 37 22.40 17.09 15.41
N ARG A 38 22.44 15.85 15.92
CA ARG A 38 21.99 14.64 15.22
C ARG A 38 20.49 14.65 14.90
N ASP A 39 19.77 15.66 15.39
CA ASP A 39 18.33 15.82 15.24
C ASP A 39 17.89 16.38 13.87
N LEU A 40 18.83 16.72 12.97
CA LEU A 40 18.50 17.26 11.64
C LEU A 40 18.22 16.20 10.56
N VAL A 41 18.38 14.90 10.85
CA VAL A 41 18.17 13.83 9.84
C VAL A 41 16.70 13.40 9.72
N HIS A 42 15.79 13.85 10.59
CA HIS A 42 14.38 13.41 10.58
C HIS A 42 13.34 14.49 10.19
N ALA A 43 13.78 15.71 9.85
CA ALA A 43 12.85 16.80 9.50
C ALA A 43 12.67 17.01 7.98
N THR A 44 13.40 16.30 7.13
CA THR A 44 13.35 16.43 5.67
C THR A 44 12.38 15.46 4.98
N GLU A 45 11.77 14.50 5.69
CA GLU A 45 11.01 13.42 5.06
C GLU A 45 9.52 13.69 4.76
N MET A 46 8.96 14.87 5.08
CA MET A 46 7.51 15.12 4.94
C MET A 46 7.11 16.41 4.20
N THR A 47 8.00 17.06 3.46
CA THR A 47 7.72 18.35 2.79
C THR A 47 6.97 18.24 1.46
N GLY A 48 6.41 17.07 1.11
CA GLY A 48 5.71 16.87 -0.16
C GLY A 48 4.20 17.15 -0.10
N ARG A 49 3.63 17.53 -1.26
CA ARG A 49 2.20 17.77 -1.41
C ARG A 49 1.38 16.50 -1.15
N VAL A 50 0.22 16.68 -0.51
CA VAL A 50 -0.77 15.62 -0.30
C VAL A 50 -1.81 15.67 -1.42
N PHE A 51 -2.04 14.52 -2.05
CA PHE A 51 -3.04 14.28 -3.09
C PHE A 51 -4.12 13.39 -2.47
N ASN A 52 -5.15 14.02 -1.89
CA ASN A 52 -6.27 13.30 -1.28
C ASN A 52 -7.24 12.85 -2.37
N VAL A 53 -7.52 11.55 -2.47
CA VAL A 53 -8.36 10.98 -3.53
C VAL A 53 -9.79 11.54 -3.55
N VAL A 54 -10.29 12.07 -2.44
CA VAL A 54 -11.60 12.73 -2.36
C VAL A 54 -11.62 14.03 -3.17
N ASP A 55 -10.51 14.76 -3.22
CA ASP A 55 -10.37 15.98 -4.03
C ASP A 55 -10.43 15.69 -5.54
N PHE A 56 -10.24 14.41 -5.92
CA PHE A 56 -10.35 13.89 -7.28
C PHE A 56 -11.70 13.22 -7.55
N GLY A 57 -12.65 13.29 -6.61
CA GLY A 57 -14.01 12.75 -6.75
C GLY A 57 -14.18 11.31 -6.28
N ALA A 58 -13.25 10.76 -5.50
CA ALA A 58 -13.45 9.45 -4.87
C ALA A 58 -14.53 9.53 -3.78
N VAL A 59 -15.40 8.52 -3.72
CA VAL A 59 -16.52 8.48 -2.77
C VAL A 59 -16.34 7.29 -1.82
N GLY A 60 -16.29 7.58 -0.52
CA GLY A 60 -16.00 6.63 0.55
C GLY A 60 -17.21 5.82 1.06
N ASP A 61 -18.18 5.50 0.20
CA ASP A 61 -19.46 4.84 0.55
C ASP A 61 -19.46 3.31 0.38
N GLY A 62 -18.38 2.74 -0.17
CA GLY A 62 -18.18 1.32 -0.43
C GLY A 62 -19.00 0.75 -1.60
N LYS A 63 -19.61 1.62 -2.40
CA LYS A 63 -20.50 1.28 -3.52
C LYS A 63 -20.13 2.01 -4.81
N THR A 64 -19.82 3.30 -4.71
CA THR A 64 -19.49 4.14 -5.85
C THR A 64 -18.08 3.87 -6.33
N GLY A 65 -17.94 3.57 -7.63
CA GLY A 65 -16.66 3.27 -8.26
C GLY A 65 -15.69 4.45 -8.17
N SER A 66 -14.60 4.27 -7.41
CA SER A 66 -13.59 5.30 -7.14
C SER A 66 -12.28 5.10 -7.93
N THR A 67 -12.22 4.08 -8.79
CA THR A 67 -11.03 3.73 -9.60
C THR A 67 -10.46 4.94 -10.35
N LYS A 68 -11.30 5.66 -11.10
CA LYS A 68 -10.86 6.79 -11.93
C LYS A 68 -10.26 7.92 -11.08
N ALA A 69 -10.93 8.29 -9.98
CA ALA A 69 -10.48 9.33 -9.07
C ALA A 69 -9.12 8.99 -8.43
N ILE A 70 -8.97 7.75 -7.95
CA ILE A 70 -7.72 7.28 -7.34
C ILE A 70 -6.57 7.29 -8.37
N MET A 71 -6.82 6.85 -9.61
CA MET A 71 -5.80 6.85 -10.66
C MET A 71 -5.44 8.25 -11.17
N SER A 72 -6.39 9.19 -11.17
CA SER A 72 -6.11 10.61 -11.43
C SER A 72 -5.22 11.21 -10.34
N ALA A 73 -5.56 10.98 -9.07
CA ALA A 73 -4.76 11.43 -7.93
C ALA A 73 -3.33 10.84 -7.96
N TRP A 74 -3.20 9.55 -8.28
CA TRP A 74 -1.89 8.90 -8.45
C TRP A 74 -1.07 9.56 -9.56
N THR A 75 -1.69 9.78 -10.74
CA THR A 75 -1.01 10.38 -11.88
C THR A 75 -0.46 11.76 -11.55
N GLU A 76 -1.23 12.60 -10.86
CA GLU A 76 -0.74 13.92 -10.43
C GLU A 76 0.36 13.81 -9.38
N ALA A 77 0.20 12.93 -8.39
CA ALA A 77 1.18 12.74 -7.33
C ALA A 77 2.52 12.23 -7.88
N CYS A 78 2.49 11.24 -8.77
CA CYS A 78 3.66 10.64 -9.42
C CYS A 78 4.42 11.62 -10.32
N ASN A 79 3.73 12.66 -10.84
CA ASN A 79 4.32 13.72 -11.65
C ASN A 79 4.79 14.95 -10.84
N SER A 80 4.61 14.94 -9.51
CA SER A 80 5.07 16.00 -8.64
C SER A 80 6.59 15.96 -8.45
N THR A 81 7.22 17.13 -8.43
CA THR A 81 8.65 17.32 -8.16
C THR A 81 8.91 17.90 -6.77
N GLU A 82 7.85 18.14 -5.98
CA GLU A 82 7.92 18.80 -4.69
C GLU A 82 8.07 17.79 -3.55
N GLY A 83 9.26 17.76 -2.94
CA GLY A 83 9.54 16.91 -1.78
C GLY A 83 9.20 15.45 -2.03
N ARG A 84 8.50 14.83 -1.08
CA ARG A 84 8.01 13.45 -1.17
C ARG A 84 6.48 13.41 -1.26
N PRO A 85 5.90 13.45 -2.48
CA PRO A 85 4.45 13.51 -2.66
C PRO A 85 3.73 12.31 -2.03
N ARG A 86 2.50 12.56 -1.59
CA ARG A 86 1.70 11.58 -0.87
C ARG A 86 0.32 11.39 -1.50
N LEU A 87 0.02 10.20 -1.96
CA LEU A 87 -1.36 9.79 -2.28
C LEU A 87 -2.06 9.42 -0.97
N LEU A 88 -3.08 10.19 -0.57
CA LEU A 88 -3.86 9.94 0.65
C LEU A 88 -5.20 9.30 0.29
N ILE A 89 -5.44 8.12 0.83
CA ILE A 89 -6.76 7.47 0.86
C ILE A 89 -7.28 7.59 2.29
N PRO A 90 -8.18 8.56 2.58
CA PRO A 90 -8.61 8.88 3.93
C PRO A 90 -9.54 7.79 4.49
N GLN A 91 -10.06 8.00 5.70
CA GLN A 91 -11.10 7.15 6.27
C GLN A 91 -12.35 7.09 5.36
N GLY A 92 -12.98 5.92 5.29
CA GLY A 92 -14.08 5.61 4.36
C GLY A 92 -13.84 4.28 3.64
N THR A 93 -14.83 3.80 2.89
CA THR A 93 -14.70 2.60 2.07
C THR A 93 -14.79 2.99 0.60
N PHE A 94 -13.74 2.75 -0.18
CA PHE A 94 -13.68 3.12 -1.58
C PHE A 94 -13.80 1.86 -2.43
N PHE A 95 -14.82 1.79 -3.28
CA PHE A 95 -14.98 0.67 -4.21
C PHE A 95 -14.05 0.84 -5.40
N VAL A 96 -13.14 -0.12 -5.60
CA VAL A 96 -12.03 -0.01 -6.55
C VAL A 96 -11.91 -1.30 -7.36
N GLY A 97 -11.95 -1.18 -8.68
CA GLY A 97 -11.66 -2.26 -9.62
C GLY A 97 -10.15 -2.53 -9.73
N PRO A 98 -9.70 -3.29 -10.75
CA PRO A 98 -8.29 -3.47 -11.01
C PRO A 98 -7.55 -2.14 -11.22
N VAL A 99 -6.45 -1.93 -10.50
CA VAL A 99 -5.61 -0.72 -10.59
C VAL A 99 -4.14 -1.08 -10.63
N THR A 100 -3.41 -0.33 -11.46
CA THR A 100 -1.95 -0.43 -11.59
C THR A 100 -1.33 0.93 -11.38
N PHE A 101 -0.81 1.15 -10.18
CA PHE A 101 0.04 2.28 -9.83
C PHE A 101 1.42 2.09 -10.48
N LYS A 102 1.58 2.70 -11.65
CA LYS A 102 2.75 2.55 -12.51
C LYS A 102 3.63 3.80 -12.45
N GLY A 103 4.95 3.61 -12.34
CA GLY A 103 5.94 4.66 -12.61
C GLY A 103 6.58 4.56 -14.02
N PRO A 104 7.75 5.16 -14.26
CA PRO A 104 8.56 5.89 -13.29
C PRO A 104 7.87 7.17 -12.81
N CYS A 105 8.00 7.46 -11.51
CA CYS A 105 7.59 8.75 -10.94
C CYS A 105 8.78 9.71 -10.93
N LYS A 106 8.51 11.03 -10.88
CA LYS A 106 9.59 12.04 -10.86
C LYS A 106 10.39 12.07 -9.55
N GLY A 107 9.94 11.35 -8.53
CA GLY A 107 10.58 11.24 -7.24
C GLY A 107 9.95 10.12 -6.38
N PRO A 108 10.41 9.96 -5.13
CA PRO A 108 9.90 8.96 -4.21
C PRO A 108 8.43 9.21 -3.86
N MET A 109 7.67 8.13 -3.72
CA MET A 109 6.22 8.19 -3.48
C MET A 109 5.84 7.66 -2.11
N VAL A 110 4.86 8.30 -1.46
CA VAL A 110 4.15 7.73 -0.31
C VAL A 110 2.70 7.45 -0.68
N VAL A 111 2.24 6.23 -0.44
CA VAL A 111 0.81 5.89 -0.44
C VAL A 111 0.38 5.76 1.01
N GLN A 112 -0.49 6.64 1.48
CA GLN A 112 -1.02 6.64 2.84
C GLN A 112 -2.46 6.14 2.81
N LEU A 113 -2.66 4.88 3.17
CA LEU A 113 -3.97 4.24 3.24
C LEU A 113 -4.50 4.27 4.68
N GLN A 114 -5.53 5.07 4.91
CA GLN A 114 -6.21 5.16 6.21
C GLN A 114 -7.56 4.42 6.22
N GLY A 115 -8.30 4.45 5.11
CA GLY A 115 -9.59 3.77 4.94
C GLY A 115 -9.49 2.36 4.36
N VAL A 116 -10.54 1.93 3.70
CA VAL A 116 -10.67 0.61 3.07
C VAL A 116 -10.73 0.78 1.57
N LEU A 117 -9.81 0.14 0.83
CA LEU A 117 -10.04 -0.15 -0.58
C LEU A 117 -10.80 -1.47 -0.65
N LYS A 118 -11.93 -1.50 -1.36
CA LYS A 118 -12.80 -2.67 -1.46
C LYS A 118 -12.89 -3.13 -2.91
N ALA A 119 -12.59 -4.40 -3.14
CA ALA A 119 -12.66 -5.08 -4.42
C ALA A 119 -14.10 -5.31 -4.89
N SER A 120 -14.25 -5.56 -6.20
CA SER A 120 -15.47 -6.18 -6.72
C SER A 120 -15.52 -7.65 -6.31
N PRO A 121 -16.65 -8.18 -5.83
CA PRO A 121 -16.81 -9.61 -5.60
C PRO A 121 -16.99 -10.40 -6.91
N ASN A 122 -17.21 -9.73 -8.05
CA ASN A 122 -17.45 -10.37 -9.34
C ASN A 122 -16.14 -10.62 -10.10
N LEU A 123 -15.79 -11.88 -10.34
CA LEU A 123 -14.58 -12.26 -11.08
C LEU A 123 -14.56 -11.82 -12.54
N ALA A 124 -15.72 -11.54 -13.14
CA ALA A 124 -15.80 -11.01 -14.51
C ALA A 124 -15.27 -9.57 -14.63
N ASP A 125 -15.13 -8.85 -13.51
CA ASP A 125 -14.59 -7.49 -13.50
C ASP A 125 -13.05 -7.47 -13.55
N TYR A 126 -12.42 -8.66 -13.64
CA TYR A 126 -10.97 -8.85 -13.58
C TYR A 126 -10.43 -9.50 -14.86
N ASP A 127 -9.78 -8.69 -15.68
CA ASP A 127 -9.09 -9.12 -16.90
C ASP A 127 -7.71 -9.74 -16.62
N SER A 128 -7.23 -9.62 -15.39
CA SER A 128 -5.94 -10.18 -14.95
C SER A 128 -6.05 -10.80 -13.56
N ASP A 129 -5.02 -11.54 -13.19
CA ASP A 129 -4.94 -12.21 -11.89
C ASP A 129 -4.52 -11.24 -10.77
N ASN A 130 -4.48 -9.93 -11.05
CA ASN A 130 -4.15 -8.88 -10.09
C ASN A 130 -5.29 -7.88 -9.93
N TRP A 131 -5.50 -7.46 -8.68
CA TRP A 131 -6.42 -6.38 -8.32
C TRP A 131 -5.71 -5.05 -8.09
N VAL A 132 -4.71 -5.01 -7.22
CA VAL A 132 -3.90 -3.81 -6.99
C VAL A 132 -2.45 -4.14 -7.30
N VAL A 133 -1.84 -3.33 -8.17
CA VAL A 133 -0.44 -3.47 -8.58
C VAL A 133 0.31 -2.17 -8.34
N PHE A 134 1.49 -2.28 -7.71
CA PHE A 134 2.52 -1.25 -7.74
C PHE A 134 3.68 -1.76 -8.58
N GLN A 135 4.17 -0.98 -9.55
CA GLN A 135 5.27 -1.39 -10.43
C GLN A 135 6.10 -0.21 -10.94
N TYR A 136 7.42 -0.43 -11.07
CA TYR A 136 8.41 0.53 -11.60
C TYR A 136 8.43 1.87 -10.84
N ILE A 137 8.41 1.83 -9.50
CA ILE A 137 8.42 3.02 -8.65
C ILE A 137 9.63 2.97 -7.71
N ASP A 138 10.55 3.90 -7.90
CA ASP A 138 11.70 4.06 -7.01
C ASP A 138 11.29 4.76 -5.72
N GLY A 139 11.66 4.18 -4.56
CA GLY A 139 11.39 4.78 -3.25
C GLY A 139 9.92 4.79 -2.83
N LEU A 140 9.10 3.85 -3.34
CA LEU A 140 7.73 3.66 -2.88
C LEU A 140 7.67 3.26 -1.40
N VAL A 141 6.87 3.98 -0.63
CA VAL A 141 6.50 3.61 0.73
C VAL A 141 4.98 3.56 0.85
N ILE A 142 4.46 2.45 1.37
CA ILE A 142 3.04 2.28 1.71
C ILE A 142 2.92 2.37 3.23
N THR A 143 2.09 3.30 3.72
CA THR A 143 1.88 3.57 5.15
C THR A 143 0.41 3.66 5.50
N GLY A 144 0.13 3.80 6.80
CA GLY A 144 -1.22 3.97 7.34
C GLY A 144 -1.71 2.71 8.05
N GLY A 145 -2.97 2.76 8.49
CA GLY A 145 -3.64 1.68 9.24
C GLY A 145 -4.87 1.11 8.53
N GLY A 146 -5.07 1.46 7.26
CA GLY A 146 -6.22 1.04 6.47
C GLY A 146 -6.11 -0.39 5.93
N THR A 147 -7.03 -0.77 5.05
CA THR A 147 -7.22 -2.17 4.61
C THR A 147 -7.42 -2.28 3.10
N PHE A 148 -6.78 -3.28 2.49
CA PHE A 148 -7.14 -3.78 1.16
C PHE A 148 -8.10 -4.96 1.34
N ASP A 149 -9.39 -4.72 1.18
CA ASP A 149 -10.45 -5.72 1.26
C ASP A 149 -10.69 -6.35 -0.11
N GLY A 150 -10.01 -7.47 -0.38
CA GLY A 150 -10.06 -8.18 -1.66
C GLY A 150 -11.31 -9.02 -1.90
N GLN A 151 -12.27 -9.08 -0.96
CA GLN A 151 -13.51 -9.84 -1.10
C GLN A 151 -13.34 -11.32 -1.52
N GLY A 152 -12.20 -11.94 -1.22
CA GLY A 152 -11.80 -13.24 -1.79
C GLY A 152 -12.74 -14.43 -1.49
N ALA A 153 -13.60 -14.32 -0.48
CA ALA A 153 -14.60 -15.35 -0.18
C ALA A 153 -15.57 -15.61 -1.35
N SER A 154 -15.87 -14.60 -2.18
CA SER A 154 -16.67 -14.80 -3.39
C SER A 154 -15.91 -15.57 -4.48
N ALA A 155 -14.58 -15.53 -4.46
CA ALA A 155 -13.73 -16.13 -5.48
C ALA A 155 -13.35 -17.58 -5.16
N TRP A 156 -13.26 -17.98 -3.89
CA TRP A 156 -12.77 -19.32 -3.49
C TRP A 156 -13.48 -20.51 -4.15
N PRO A 157 -14.82 -20.52 -4.34
CA PRO A 157 -15.50 -21.62 -5.02
C PRO A 157 -15.05 -21.82 -6.47
N HIS A 158 -14.46 -20.78 -7.09
CA HIS A 158 -13.99 -20.79 -8.48
C HIS A 158 -12.52 -21.21 -8.62
N ASN A 159 -11.83 -21.55 -7.53
CA ASN A 159 -10.45 -22.00 -7.58
C ASN A 159 -10.35 -23.44 -8.13
N GLN A 160 -9.85 -23.58 -9.36
CA GLN A 160 -9.68 -24.87 -10.04
C GLN A 160 -8.24 -25.41 -9.94
N CYS A 161 -7.29 -24.66 -9.40
CA CYS A 161 -5.88 -25.06 -9.32
C CYS A 161 -5.61 -26.36 -8.54
N PRO A 162 -6.41 -26.75 -7.53
CA PRO A 162 -6.26 -28.07 -6.92
C PRO A 162 -6.62 -29.24 -7.85
N LYS A 163 -7.39 -28.98 -8.92
CA LYS A 163 -7.94 -30.00 -9.83
C LYS A 163 -7.26 -30.03 -11.20
N SER A 164 -6.56 -28.96 -11.58
CA SER A 164 -5.91 -28.84 -12.88
C SER A 164 -4.56 -28.16 -12.76
N GLN A 165 -3.54 -28.69 -13.43
CA GLN A 165 -2.23 -28.06 -13.56
C GLN A 165 -2.25 -26.80 -14.44
N LYS A 166 -3.24 -26.67 -15.33
CA LYS A 166 -3.51 -25.47 -16.13
C LYS A 166 -4.76 -24.80 -15.57
N CYS A 167 -4.59 -23.88 -14.63
CA CYS A 167 -5.67 -23.13 -14.01
C CYS A 167 -5.42 -21.62 -14.15
N LYS A 168 -6.50 -20.84 -14.22
CA LYS A 168 -6.44 -19.37 -14.09
C LYS A 168 -6.28 -19.02 -12.61
N LEU A 169 -5.35 -18.12 -12.26
CA LEU A 169 -5.23 -17.65 -10.88
C LEU A 169 -6.36 -16.66 -10.58
N LEU A 170 -6.74 -16.58 -9.31
CA LEU A 170 -7.77 -15.63 -8.87
C LEU A 170 -7.12 -14.29 -8.53
N PRO A 171 -7.84 -13.16 -8.67
CA PRO A 171 -7.31 -11.83 -8.39
C PRO A 171 -6.70 -11.70 -6.99
N THR A 172 -5.44 -11.27 -6.92
CA THR A 172 -4.74 -10.97 -5.66
C THR A 172 -4.31 -9.51 -5.58
N VAL A 173 -4.02 -9.02 -4.37
CA VAL A 173 -3.22 -7.80 -4.18
C VAL A 173 -1.76 -8.18 -4.38
N SER A 174 -1.10 -7.56 -5.35
CA SER A 174 0.26 -7.90 -5.74
C SER A 174 1.14 -6.66 -5.72
N VAL A 175 2.25 -6.71 -4.98
CA VAL A 175 3.27 -5.66 -5.02
C VAL A 175 4.44 -6.20 -5.84
N PHE A 176 4.63 -5.67 -7.04
CA PHE A 176 5.75 -6.06 -7.90
C PHE A 176 6.88 -5.04 -7.76
N TYR A 177 7.91 -5.42 -7.02
CA TYR A 177 9.16 -4.69 -7.02
C TYR A 177 9.93 -5.04 -8.30
N SER A 178 9.69 -4.30 -9.37
CA SER A 178 10.55 -4.34 -10.55
C SER A 178 11.52 -3.18 -10.48
N ASN A 179 12.72 -3.46 -9.94
CA ASN A 179 13.91 -2.70 -10.32
C ASN A 179 14.22 -3.08 -11.76
N ILE A 180 14.21 -2.12 -12.68
CA ILE A 180 15.00 -2.21 -13.91
C ILE A 180 16.35 -1.58 -13.60
#